data_AF-T2MAA0-F1
#
_entry.id   AF-T2MAA0-F1
#
_cell.length_a   1.000
_cell.length_b   1.000
_cell.length_c   1.000
_cell.angle_alpha   90.00
_cell.angle_beta   90.00
_cell.angle_gamma   90.00
#
_symmetry.space_group_name_H-M   'P 1'
#
loop_
_entity.id
_entity.type
_entity.pdbx_description
1 polymer ?
#
loop_
_entity_poly.entity_id
_entity_poly.type
_entity_poly.pdbx_seq_one_letter_code
_entity_poly.pdbx_strand_id
1 'polypeptide(L)'
;MEAYLEDHFDVIKFICDAANHLEVSSQPKILACMLYHQYVALQKKFEEKCIEKFLVGATCLYLSAKIEEEPLKIRDLVNVCYRIHHSKNEPLEIGKMYWNLRDSITTCELMLLRLFNFKTSFETPLKYLVHFMKLIHHWCNRCILNKANVYQICFNIMNDLSYLPLICHYSPELLAASVIYTAFQVLALEVPRDINSKEWFEIFCPGTIEENLQSISYEILLLYEFDRIAYSREI
;
A
#
# COMPACT_ATOMS: atom_id res chain seq x y z
N MET A 1 -11.62 9.00 9.23
CA MET A 1 -11.21 8.13 8.11
C MET A 1 -11.78 8.64 6.79
N GLU A 2 -13.09 8.84 6.68
CA GLU A 2 -13.75 9.35 5.47
C GLU A 2 -13.13 10.64 4.91
N ALA A 3 -13.03 11.71 5.70
CA ALA A 3 -12.43 12.97 5.25
C ALA A 3 -10.94 12.84 4.83
N TYR A 4 -10.24 11.81 5.32
CA TYR A 4 -8.88 11.51 4.86
C TYR A 4 -8.92 10.84 3.49
N LEU A 5 -9.79 9.85 3.32
CA LEU A 5 -9.96 9.14 2.05
C LEU A 5 -10.42 10.11 0.95
N GLU A 6 -11.39 10.98 1.21
CA GLU A 6 -11.86 11.96 0.22
C GLU A 6 -10.72 12.88 -0.30
N ASP A 7 -9.69 13.15 0.51
CA ASP A 7 -8.62 14.09 0.15
C ASP A 7 -7.36 13.42 -0.44
N HIS A 8 -7.19 12.11 -0.22
CA HIS A 8 -5.96 11.37 -0.52
C HIS A 8 -6.15 10.12 -1.38
N PHE A 9 -7.38 9.61 -1.52
CA PHE A 9 -7.67 8.38 -2.25
C PHE A 9 -7.23 8.45 -3.72
N ASP A 10 -7.52 9.55 -4.41
CA ASP A 10 -7.12 9.76 -5.80
C ASP A 10 -5.60 9.76 -5.99
N VAL A 11 -4.86 10.25 -5.00
CA VAL A 11 -3.39 10.30 -5.05
C VAL A 11 -2.81 8.89 -4.87
N ILE A 12 -3.39 8.09 -3.98
CA ILE A 12 -2.95 6.70 -3.77
C ILE A 12 -3.32 5.85 -4.99
N LYS A 13 -4.52 6.04 -5.54
CA LYS A 13 -4.92 5.43 -6.82
C LYS A 13 -3.94 5.78 -7.93
N PHE A 14 -3.56 7.05 -8.05
CA PHE A 14 -2.52 7.50 -8.99
C PHE A 14 -1.17 6.79 -8.78
N ILE A 15 -0.71 6.62 -7.53
CA ILE A 15 0.53 5.90 -7.23
C ILE A 15 0.43 4.43 -7.70
N CYS A 16 -0.68 3.76 -7.39
CA CYS A 16 -0.93 2.38 -7.79
C CYS A 16 -1.00 2.23 -9.32
N ASP A 17 -1.72 3.13 -10.01
CA ASP A 17 -1.84 3.12 -11.46
C ASP A 17 -0.49 3.38 -12.14
N ALA A 18 0.29 4.34 -11.63
CA ALA A 18 1.64 4.61 -12.11
C ALA A 18 2.57 3.41 -11.91
N ALA A 19 2.51 2.75 -10.74
CA ALA A 19 3.30 1.56 -10.46
C ALA A 19 2.95 0.41 -11.43
N ASN A 20 1.66 0.20 -11.71
CA ASN A 20 1.19 -0.81 -12.65
C ASN A 20 1.66 -0.51 -14.08
N HIS A 21 1.56 0.74 -14.53
CA HIS A 21 2.05 1.15 -15.86
C HIS A 21 3.57 1.09 -16.02
N LEU A 22 4.31 1.20 -14.92
CA LEU A 22 5.76 1.04 -14.88
C LEU A 22 6.19 -0.42 -14.64
N GLU A 23 5.23 -1.35 -14.53
CA GLU A 23 5.46 -2.77 -14.27
C GLU A 23 6.26 -3.05 -12.98
N VAL A 24 6.12 -2.17 -11.99
CA VAL A 24 6.83 -2.29 -10.71
C VAL A 24 6.27 -3.45 -9.90
N SER A 25 7.15 -4.18 -9.21
CA SER A 25 6.69 -5.22 -8.29
C SER A 25 5.81 -4.66 -7.15
N SER A 26 5.02 -5.51 -6.52
CA SER A 26 4.04 -5.02 -5.52
C SER A 26 4.70 -4.52 -4.22
N GLN A 27 5.95 -4.89 -3.99
CA GLN A 27 6.71 -4.52 -2.80
C GLN A 27 7.03 -3.01 -2.78
N PRO A 28 7.71 -2.42 -3.79
CA PRO A 28 7.86 -0.96 -3.89
C PRO A 28 6.51 -0.23 -3.98
N LYS A 29 5.50 -0.79 -4.66
CA LYS A 29 4.17 -0.17 -4.77
C LYS A 29 3.53 0.07 -3.39
N ILE A 30 3.49 -0.96 -2.54
CA ILE A 30 2.95 -0.83 -1.17
C ILE A 30 3.80 0.14 -0.37
N LEU A 31 5.13 0.06 -0.48
CA LEU A 31 6.04 0.98 0.20
C LEU A 31 5.82 2.44 -0.24
N ALA A 32 5.57 2.70 -1.52
CA ALA A 32 5.26 4.04 -2.04
C ALA A 32 4.03 4.63 -1.34
N CYS A 33 2.96 3.84 -1.22
CA CYS A 33 1.74 4.24 -0.53
C CYS A 33 2.00 4.49 0.97
N MET A 34 2.78 3.62 1.63
CA MET A 34 3.20 3.82 3.02
C MET A 34 3.97 5.14 3.20
N LEU A 35 4.95 5.42 2.33
CA LEU A 35 5.72 6.67 2.39
C LEU A 35 4.83 7.89 2.20
N TYR A 36 3.84 7.81 1.30
CA TYR A 36 2.86 8.88 1.11
C TYR A 36 2.01 9.11 2.37
N HIS A 37 1.48 8.05 2.99
CA HIS A 37 0.74 8.16 4.25
C HIS A 37 1.58 8.76 5.37
N GLN A 38 2.85 8.34 5.49
CA GLN A 38 3.81 8.91 6.45
C GLN A 38 4.06 10.39 6.18
N TYR A 39 4.26 10.78 4.92
CA TYR A 39 4.40 12.18 4.51
C TYR A 39 3.19 13.00 4.99
N VAL A 40 1.97 12.56 4.71
CA VAL A 40 0.75 13.30 5.11
C VAL A 40 0.66 13.44 6.64
N ALA A 41 1.00 12.39 7.38
CA ALA A 41 1.01 12.44 8.84
C ALA A 41 2.06 13.44 9.39
N LEU A 42 3.25 13.48 8.78
CA LEU A 42 4.32 14.41 9.17
C LEU A 42 4.02 15.85 8.74
N GLN A 43 3.43 16.05 7.56
CA GLN A 43 3.05 17.37 7.07
C GLN A 43 2.07 18.06 8.04
N LYS A 44 1.07 17.34 8.54
CA LYS A 44 0.12 17.85 9.56
C LYS A 44 0.81 18.27 10.86
N LYS A 45 1.94 17.66 11.19
CA LYS A 45 2.69 17.91 12.43
C LYS A 45 3.63 19.12 12.31
N PHE A 46 4.20 19.35 11.13
CA PHE A 46 5.25 20.36 10.92
C PHE A 46 4.79 21.60 10.14
N GLU A 47 3.51 21.69 9.75
CA GLU A 47 2.94 22.81 8.97
C GLU A 47 3.78 23.21 7.76
N GLU A 48 4.47 22.23 7.16
CA GLU A 48 5.36 22.49 6.03
C GLU A 48 4.56 22.93 4.80
N LYS A 49 5.22 23.71 3.95
CA LYS A 49 4.67 24.26 2.71
C LYS A 49 4.00 23.14 1.89
N CYS A 50 2.71 23.34 1.57
CA CYS A 50 1.95 22.38 0.77
C CYS A 50 2.61 22.16 -0.59
N ILE A 51 3.17 20.97 -0.78
CA ILE A 51 3.62 20.49 -2.08
C ILE A 51 2.40 19.91 -2.80
N GLU A 52 2.40 19.99 -4.12
CA GLU A 52 1.42 19.29 -4.93
C GLU A 52 1.42 17.79 -4.63
N LYS A 53 0.27 17.24 -4.22
CA LYS A 53 0.16 15.87 -3.71
C LYS A 53 0.57 14.81 -4.75
N PHE A 54 0.23 15.02 -6.02
CA PHE A 54 0.59 14.10 -7.11
C PHE A 54 2.10 14.08 -7.37
N LEU A 55 2.77 15.23 -7.23
CA LEU A 55 4.23 15.29 -7.28
C LEU A 55 4.85 14.49 -6.13
N VAL A 56 4.31 14.61 -4.92
CA VAL A 56 4.75 13.80 -3.77
C VAL A 56 4.52 12.32 -4.04
N GLY A 57 3.34 11.93 -4.53
CA GLY A 57 3.03 10.54 -4.86
C GLY A 57 3.99 9.93 -5.89
N ALA A 58 4.25 10.64 -6.99
CA ALA A 58 5.21 10.21 -8.01
C ALA A 58 6.63 10.05 -7.42
N THR A 59 7.02 10.96 -6.53
CA THR A 59 8.32 10.94 -5.87
C THR A 59 8.42 9.80 -4.83
N CYS A 60 7.35 9.50 -4.09
CA CYS A 60 7.27 8.35 -3.20
C CYS A 60 7.45 7.04 -3.98
N LEU A 61 6.82 6.91 -5.15
CA LEU A 61 7.04 5.75 -6.03
C LEU A 61 8.49 5.64 -6.48
N TYR A 62 9.08 6.75 -6.95
CA TYR A 62 10.48 6.79 -7.35
C TYR A 62 11.45 6.38 -6.22
N LEU A 63 11.20 6.89 -5.01
CA LEU A 63 12.04 6.63 -3.85
C LEU A 63 11.89 5.20 -3.34
N SER A 64 10.66 4.68 -3.26
CA SER A 64 10.39 3.30 -2.84
C SER A 64 11.05 2.27 -3.75
N ALA A 65 11.02 2.52 -5.07
CA ALA A 65 11.67 1.69 -6.09
C ALA A 65 13.19 1.61 -5.86
N LYS A 66 13.84 2.71 -5.48
CA LYS A 66 15.26 2.70 -5.11
C LYS A 66 15.51 1.94 -3.80
N ILE A 67 14.65 2.11 -2.79
CA ILE A 67 14.80 1.47 -1.48
C ILE A 67 14.69 -0.05 -1.58
N GLU A 68 13.78 -0.56 -2.41
CA GLU A 68 13.59 -2.00 -2.62
C GLU A 68 14.46 -2.56 -3.77
N GLU A 69 15.50 -1.82 -4.19
CA GLU A 69 16.50 -2.25 -5.18
C GLU A 69 15.92 -2.58 -6.57
N GLU A 70 14.83 -1.90 -6.95
CA GLU A 70 14.17 -1.97 -8.26
C GLU A 70 14.11 -0.56 -8.89
N PRO A 71 15.24 0.13 -9.14
CA PRO A 71 15.26 1.54 -9.48
C PRO A 71 14.62 1.84 -10.83
N LEU A 72 13.69 2.79 -10.84
CA LEU A 72 13.02 3.29 -12.04
C LEU A 72 13.86 4.34 -12.78
N LYS A 73 13.73 4.41 -14.10
CA LYS A 73 14.26 5.54 -14.87
C LYS A 73 13.34 6.73 -14.67
N ILE A 74 13.91 7.87 -14.26
CA ILE A 74 13.14 9.11 -14.03
C ILE A 74 12.35 9.57 -15.27
N ARG A 75 12.86 9.27 -16.47
CA ARG A 75 12.17 9.57 -17.74
C ARG A 75 10.86 8.81 -17.88
N ASP A 76 10.88 7.52 -17.57
CA ASP A 76 9.73 6.63 -17.71
C ASP A 76 8.67 7.03 -16.67
N LEU A 77 9.11 7.32 -15.44
CA LEU A 77 8.25 7.86 -14.38
C LEU A 77 7.55 9.17 -14.82
N VAL A 78 8.31 10.17 -15.29
CA VAL A 78 7.75 11.46 -15.73
C VAL A 78 6.72 11.26 -16.85
N ASN A 79 7.04 10.40 -17.83
CA ASN A 79 6.14 10.12 -18.95
C ASN A 79 4.85 9.42 -18.51
N VAL A 80 4.95 8.42 -17.63
CA VAL A 80 3.78 7.70 -17.10
C VAL A 80 2.91 8.63 -16.26
N CYS A 81 3.50 9.37 -15.32
CA CYS A 81 2.76 10.32 -14.49
C CYS A 81 2.07 11.40 -15.35
N TYR A 82 2.76 11.93 -16.37
CA TYR A 82 2.16 12.89 -17.30
C TYR A 82 0.98 12.27 -18.07
N ARG A 83 1.13 11.03 -18.55
CA ARG A 83 0.11 10.32 -19.32
C ARG A 83 -1.14 10.00 -18.49
N ILE A 84 -1.00 9.67 -17.22
CA ILE A 84 -2.13 9.43 -16.32
C ILE A 84 -2.96 10.70 -16.15
N HIS A 85 -2.32 11.85 -15.94
CA HIS A 85 -3.02 13.13 -15.83
C HIS A 85 -3.55 13.67 -17.16
N HIS A 86 -2.90 13.33 -18.29
CA HIS A 86 -3.21 13.87 -19.61
C HIS A 86 -3.47 12.76 -20.62
N SER A 87 -4.43 11.88 -20.31
CA SER A 87 -4.73 10.69 -21.13
C SER A 87 -5.11 10.99 -22.59
N LYS A 88 -5.75 12.14 -22.83
CA LYS A 88 -6.22 12.59 -24.16
C LYS A 88 -5.19 13.42 -24.94
N ASN A 89 -4.09 13.82 -24.31
CA ASN A 89 -3.10 14.68 -24.96
C ASN A 89 -2.03 13.86 -25.69
N GLU A 90 -1.29 14.56 -26.56
CA GLU A 90 -0.09 14.03 -27.19
C GLU A 90 0.97 13.66 -26.14
N PRO A 91 1.86 12.70 -26.44
CA PRO A 91 2.94 12.32 -25.54
C PRO A 91 3.83 13.54 -25.21
N LEU A 92 4.39 13.53 -24.00
CA LEU A 92 5.22 14.63 -23.51
C LEU A 92 6.45 14.82 -24.40
N GLU A 93 6.57 15.99 -25.02
CA GLU A 93 7.77 16.36 -25.76
C GLU A 93 8.94 16.66 -24.82
N ILE A 94 10.17 16.40 -25.29
CA ILE A 94 11.40 16.73 -24.57
C ILE A 94 11.64 18.25 -24.67
N GLY A 95 10.89 18.99 -23.87
CA GLY A 95 10.91 20.44 -23.81
C GLY A 95 10.96 20.96 -22.38
N LYS A 96 10.73 22.27 -22.21
CA LYS A 96 10.81 22.95 -20.90
C LYS A 96 9.94 22.29 -19.83
N MET A 97 8.75 21.81 -20.19
CA MET A 97 7.84 21.13 -19.26
C MET A 97 8.43 19.83 -18.70
N TYR A 98 9.02 19.00 -19.56
CA TYR A 98 9.69 17.76 -19.14
C TYR A 98 10.82 18.03 -18.14
N TRP A 99 11.69 18.99 -18.46
CA TRP A 99 12.82 19.34 -17.58
C TRP A 99 12.33 19.88 -16.23
N ASN A 100 11.29 20.73 -16.23
CA ASN A 100 10.69 21.24 -15.00
C ASN A 100 10.12 20.11 -14.14
N LEU A 101 9.32 19.19 -14.70
CA LEU A 101 8.73 18.07 -13.95
C LEU A 101 9.81 17.17 -13.35
N ARG A 102 10.84 16.84 -14.14
CA ARG A 102 11.97 16.03 -13.68
C ARG A 102 12.72 16.71 -12.54
N ASP A 103 12.99 18.00 -12.66
CA ASP A 103 13.71 18.77 -11.65
C ASP A 103 12.87 18.92 -10.37
N SER A 104 11.54 19.06 -10.49
CA SER A 104 10.59 19.03 -9.38
C SER A 104 10.62 17.70 -8.63
N ILE A 105 10.61 16.55 -9.34
CA ILE A 105 10.73 15.22 -8.71
C ILE A 105 12.06 15.09 -7.98
N THR A 106 13.17 15.52 -8.60
CA THR A 106 14.51 15.44 -7.99
C THR A 106 14.60 16.31 -6.73
N THR A 107 13.99 17.50 -6.75
CA THR A 107 13.95 18.40 -5.59
C THR A 107 13.05 17.84 -4.49
N CYS A 108 11.89 17.29 -4.86
CA CYS A 108 10.97 16.64 -3.93
C CYS A 108 11.61 15.40 -3.29
N GLU A 109 12.40 14.62 -4.03
CA GLU A 109 13.11 13.44 -3.51
C GLU A 109 14.01 13.82 -2.33
N LEU A 110 14.85 14.84 -2.51
CA LEU A 110 15.74 15.30 -1.45
C LEU A 110 14.96 15.84 -0.23
N MET A 111 13.80 16.46 -0.46
CA MET A 111 12.94 16.94 0.61
C MET A 111 12.32 15.77 1.39
N LEU A 112 11.78 14.76 0.71
CA LEU A 112 11.21 13.57 1.36
C LEU A 112 12.29 12.80 2.14
N LEU A 113 13.49 12.66 1.58
CA LEU A 113 14.61 12.03 2.29
C LEU A 113 14.93 12.77 3.59
N ARG A 114 14.96 14.10 3.59
CA ARG A 114 15.17 14.90 4.80
C ARG A 114 14.02 14.73 5.79
N LEU A 115 12.78 14.75 5.31
CA LEU A 115 11.59 14.56 6.15
C LEU A 115 11.60 13.19 6.84
N PHE A 116 12.05 12.14 6.15
CA PHE A 116 12.22 10.79 6.70
C PHE A 116 13.56 10.58 7.43
N ASN A 117 14.33 11.64 7.71
CA ASN A 117 15.63 11.58 8.37
C ASN A 117 16.62 10.60 7.70
N PHE A 118 16.57 10.50 6.37
CA PHE A 118 17.37 9.59 5.55
C PHE A 118 17.23 8.11 5.97
N LYS A 119 16.09 7.74 6.57
CA LYS A 119 15.77 6.34 6.83
C LYS A 119 15.53 5.63 5.50
N THR A 120 16.35 4.63 5.21
CA THR A 120 16.28 3.82 3.98
C THR A 120 15.80 2.40 4.22
N SER A 121 15.47 2.04 5.46
CA SER A 121 14.94 0.71 5.80
C SER A 121 13.49 0.84 6.25
N PHE A 122 12.57 0.27 5.48
CA PHE A 122 11.16 0.21 5.79
C PHE A 122 10.68 -1.24 5.71
N GLU A 123 10.00 -1.66 6.77
CA GLU A 123 9.36 -2.98 6.82
C GLU A 123 7.94 -2.84 6.29
N THR A 124 7.63 -3.61 5.25
CA THR A 124 6.28 -3.66 4.67
C THR A 124 5.53 -4.89 5.18
N PRO A 125 4.22 -4.83 5.36
CA PRO A 125 3.41 -5.99 5.75
C PRO A 125 3.43 -7.12 4.70
N LEU A 126 3.68 -6.83 3.41
CA LEU A 126 3.73 -7.84 2.36
C LEU A 126 4.81 -8.91 2.61
N LYS A 127 5.98 -8.54 3.13
CA LYS A 127 7.06 -9.47 3.48
C LYS A 127 6.57 -10.52 4.48
N TYR A 128 5.90 -10.09 5.54
CA TYR A 128 5.33 -10.97 6.58
C TYR A 128 4.18 -11.82 6.04
N LEU A 129 3.30 -11.24 5.22
CA LEU A 129 2.18 -11.97 4.62
C LEU A 129 2.66 -13.20 3.85
N VAL A 130 3.68 -13.05 3.01
CA VAL A 130 4.24 -14.18 2.25
C VAL A 130 4.79 -15.27 3.17
N HIS A 131 5.37 -14.90 4.30
CA HIS A 131 5.94 -15.85 5.27
C HIS A 131 4.82 -16.58 6.03
N PHE A 132 3.82 -15.86 6.53
CA PHE A 132 2.68 -16.43 7.24
C PHE A 132 1.83 -17.32 6.32
N MET A 133 1.62 -16.92 5.07
CA MET A 133 0.89 -17.72 4.09
C MET A 133 1.59 -19.03 3.73
N LYS A 134 2.92 -19.10 3.81
CA LYS A 134 3.65 -20.37 3.69
C LYS A 134 3.38 -21.27 4.89
N LEU A 135 3.37 -20.74 6.11
CA LEU A 135 3.06 -21.51 7.32
C LEU A 135 1.63 -22.08 7.28
N ILE A 136 0.65 -21.25 6.92
CA ILE A 136 -0.75 -21.68 6.76
C ILE A 136 -0.91 -22.76 5.69
N HIS A 137 -0.11 -22.69 4.62
CA HIS A 137 -0.08 -23.75 3.60
C HIS A 137 0.23 -25.14 4.17
N HIS A 138 1.04 -25.18 5.23
CA HIS A 138 1.43 -26.42 5.88
C HIS A 138 0.39 -26.89 6.90
N TRP A 139 -0.38 -25.97 7.49
CA TRP A 139 -1.39 -26.29 8.50
C TRP A 139 -2.74 -26.69 7.90
N CYS A 140 -3.14 -26.07 6.79
CA CYS A 140 -4.42 -26.29 6.15
C CYS A 140 -4.35 -27.27 4.96
N ASN A 141 -5.49 -27.85 4.59
CA ASN A 141 -5.55 -28.71 3.41
C ASN A 141 -5.32 -27.89 2.12
N ARG A 142 -4.24 -28.22 1.41
CA ARG A 142 -3.84 -27.53 0.16
C ARG A 142 -4.94 -27.47 -0.89
N CYS A 143 -5.77 -28.51 -1.00
CA CYS A 143 -6.84 -28.56 -1.98
C CYS A 143 -7.91 -27.49 -1.69
N ILE A 144 -8.19 -27.22 -0.42
CA ILE A 144 -9.17 -26.21 0.01
C ILE A 144 -8.60 -24.81 -0.25
N LEU A 145 -7.35 -24.57 0.17
CA LEU A 145 -6.69 -23.27 -0.01
C LEU A 145 -6.58 -22.88 -1.49
N ASN A 146 -6.17 -23.83 -2.34
CA ASN A 146 -6.01 -23.58 -3.77
C ASN A 146 -7.36 -23.39 -4.45
N LYS A 147 -8.38 -24.18 -4.10
CA LYS A 147 -9.73 -24.03 -4.67
C LYS A 147 -10.36 -22.69 -4.31
N ALA A 148 -10.13 -22.21 -3.09
CA ALA A 148 -10.63 -20.93 -2.61
C ALA A 148 -9.75 -19.73 -3.03
N ASN A 149 -8.63 -19.94 -3.73
CA ASN A 149 -7.68 -18.89 -4.12
C ASN A 149 -7.25 -17.97 -2.95
N VAL A 150 -7.07 -18.53 -1.75
CA VAL A 150 -6.79 -17.75 -0.52
C VAL A 150 -5.59 -16.81 -0.70
N TYR A 151 -4.54 -17.27 -1.37
CA TYR A 151 -3.35 -16.46 -1.66
C TYR A 151 -3.68 -15.19 -2.44
N GLN A 152 -4.50 -15.31 -3.48
CA GLN A 152 -4.87 -14.16 -4.30
C GLN A 152 -5.74 -13.20 -3.51
N ILE A 153 -6.66 -13.72 -2.68
CA ILE A 153 -7.55 -12.89 -1.86
C ILE A 153 -6.75 -12.13 -0.80
N CYS A 154 -5.86 -12.81 -0.05
CA CYS A 154 -4.97 -12.14 0.90
C CYS A 154 -4.11 -11.06 0.21
N PHE A 155 -3.59 -11.36 -0.98
CA PHE A 155 -2.79 -10.40 -1.73
C PHE A 155 -3.60 -9.20 -2.20
N ASN A 156 -4.83 -9.40 -2.67
CA ASN A 156 -5.74 -8.32 -3.04
C ASN A 156 -6.06 -7.44 -1.83
N ILE A 157 -6.47 -8.05 -0.70
CA ILE A 157 -6.74 -7.33 0.55
C ILE A 157 -5.49 -6.54 1.01
N MET A 158 -4.29 -7.09 0.86
CA MET A 158 -3.05 -6.38 1.19
C MET A 158 -2.79 -5.16 0.29
N ASN A 159 -3.11 -5.25 -1.00
CA ASN A 159 -3.05 -4.10 -1.90
C ASN A 159 -4.12 -3.07 -1.53
N ASP A 160 -5.33 -3.50 -1.17
CA ASP A 160 -6.41 -2.60 -0.77
C ASP A 160 -6.07 -1.89 0.55
N LEU A 161 -5.40 -2.60 1.47
CA LEU A 161 -4.87 -2.04 2.72
C LEU A 161 -3.87 -0.90 2.48
N SER A 162 -3.18 -0.83 1.33
CA SER A 162 -2.28 0.28 1.02
C SER A 162 -3.01 1.59 0.69
N TYR A 163 -4.33 1.58 0.53
CA TYR A 163 -5.15 2.80 0.44
C TYR A 163 -5.46 3.42 1.80
N LEU A 164 -5.30 2.65 2.88
CA LEU A 164 -5.66 3.06 4.23
C LEU A 164 -4.41 3.55 5.00
N PRO A 165 -4.52 4.67 5.75
CA PRO A 165 -3.41 5.17 6.56
C PRO A 165 -3.02 4.22 7.71
N LEU A 166 -3.86 3.23 8.02
CA LEU A 166 -3.63 2.20 9.03
C LEU A 166 -2.31 1.45 8.83
N ILE A 167 -1.82 1.37 7.59
CA ILE A 167 -0.55 0.73 7.25
C ILE A 167 0.65 1.37 7.97
N CYS A 168 0.50 2.60 8.45
CA CYS A 168 1.51 3.33 9.21
C CYS A 168 1.28 3.35 10.73
N HIS A 169 0.09 2.91 11.19
CA HIS A 169 -0.30 2.97 12.59
C HIS A 169 -0.03 1.67 13.35
N TYR A 170 -0.11 0.53 12.66
CA TYR A 170 0.10 -0.79 13.25
C TYR A 170 1.42 -1.41 12.78
N SER A 171 1.90 -2.41 13.53
CA SER A 171 3.09 -3.17 13.14
C SER A 171 2.82 -3.98 11.86
N PRO A 172 3.82 -4.13 10.96
CA PRO A 172 3.63 -4.84 9.70
C PRO A 172 3.26 -6.32 9.89
N GLU A 173 3.71 -6.92 11.00
CA GLU A 173 3.35 -8.28 11.43
C GLU A 173 1.86 -8.39 11.75
N LEU A 174 1.33 -7.48 12.57
CA LEU A 174 -0.07 -7.46 12.95
C LEU A 174 -0.98 -7.20 11.75
N LEU A 175 -0.57 -6.31 10.84
CA LEU A 175 -1.28 -6.03 9.60
C LEU A 175 -1.35 -7.28 8.71
N ALA A 176 -0.23 -7.99 8.54
CA ALA A 176 -0.21 -9.22 7.76
C ALA A 176 -1.10 -10.32 8.35
N ALA A 177 -1.10 -10.48 9.68
CA ALA A 177 -1.99 -11.41 10.37
C ALA A 177 -3.47 -11.01 10.21
N SER A 178 -3.78 -9.71 10.27
CA SER A 178 -5.13 -9.17 10.09
C SER A 178 -5.66 -9.41 8.68
N VAL A 179 -4.83 -9.21 7.65
CA VAL A 179 -5.22 -9.49 6.26
C VAL A 179 -5.60 -10.96 6.06
N ILE A 180 -4.83 -11.88 6.66
CA ILE A 180 -5.14 -13.31 6.64
C ILE A 180 -6.45 -13.56 7.38
N TYR A 181 -6.60 -12.99 8.58
CA TYR A 181 -7.81 -13.15 9.39
C TYR A 181 -9.05 -12.70 8.61
N THR A 182 -9.02 -11.52 7.99
CA THR A 182 -10.09 -11.00 7.13
C THR A 182 -10.37 -11.92 5.95
N ALA A 183 -9.34 -12.43 5.26
CA ALA A 183 -9.52 -13.35 4.14
C ALA A 183 -10.22 -14.65 4.54
N PHE A 184 -9.83 -15.22 5.69
CA PHE A 184 -10.44 -16.45 6.22
C PHE A 184 -11.89 -16.22 6.66
N GLN A 185 -12.20 -15.06 7.26
CA GLN A 185 -13.57 -14.67 7.60
C GLN A 185 -14.45 -14.54 6.35
N VAL A 186 -13.98 -13.83 5.32
CA VAL A 186 -14.71 -13.65 4.05
C VAL A 186 -14.97 -14.98 3.34
N LEU A 187 -14.02 -15.92 3.45
CA LEU A 187 -14.14 -17.25 2.85
C LEU A 187 -14.86 -18.28 3.71
N ALA A 188 -15.28 -17.90 4.93
CA ALA A 188 -15.83 -18.81 5.94
C ALA A 188 -14.93 -20.05 6.15
N LEU A 189 -13.62 -19.84 6.20
CA LEU A 189 -12.62 -20.86 6.47
C LEU A 189 -12.12 -20.74 7.90
N GLU A 190 -11.90 -21.88 8.55
CA GLU A 190 -11.26 -21.94 9.86
C GLU A 190 -9.86 -22.54 9.72
N VAL A 191 -8.88 -21.93 10.40
CA VAL A 191 -7.54 -22.51 10.54
C VAL A 191 -7.60 -23.57 11.64
N PRO A 192 -7.07 -24.78 11.41
CA PRO A 192 -7.00 -25.79 12.46
C PRO A 192 -6.28 -25.26 13.70
N ARG A 193 -6.90 -25.39 14.88
CA ARG A 193 -6.29 -25.00 16.15
C ARG A 193 -5.18 -25.98 16.51
N ASP A 194 -4.08 -25.47 17.05
CA ASP A 194 -3.01 -26.31 17.59
C ASP A 194 -3.50 -27.05 18.86
N ILE A 195 -2.87 -28.19 19.14
CA ILE A 195 -3.15 -29.07 20.28
C ILE A 195 -2.98 -28.32 21.63
N ASN A 196 -2.17 -27.25 21.63
CA ASN A 196 -1.90 -26.41 22.79
C ASN A 196 -2.95 -25.31 23.05
N SER A 197 -4.09 -25.32 22.34
CA SER A 197 -5.18 -24.32 22.47
C SER A 197 -4.79 -22.88 22.17
N LYS A 198 -3.62 -22.63 21.58
CA LYS A 198 -3.23 -21.29 21.11
C LYS A 198 -3.88 -21.01 19.78
N GLU A 199 -4.45 -19.81 19.66
CA GLU A 199 -4.96 -19.35 18.38
C GLU A 199 -3.82 -19.15 17.39
N TRP A 200 -4.08 -19.43 16.10
CA TRP A 200 -3.04 -19.46 15.07
C TRP A 200 -2.30 -18.12 14.91
N PHE A 201 -2.98 -17.00 15.19
CA PHE A 201 -2.40 -15.67 15.09
C PHE A 201 -1.42 -15.34 16.23
N GLU A 202 -1.53 -15.98 17.40
CA GLU A 202 -0.56 -15.82 18.49
C GLU A 202 0.81 -16.41 18.14
N ILE A 203 0.83 -17.40 17.22
CA ILE A 203 2.07 -18.00 16.72
C ILE A 203 2.82 -17.01 15.83
N PHE A 204 2.09 -16.19 15.07
CA PHE A 204 2.67 -15.15 14.22
C PHE A 204 3.09 -13.91 15.01
N CYS A 205 2.23 -13.46 15.93
CA CYS A 205 2.41 -12.24 16.68
C CYS A 205 2.12 -12.52 18.17
N PRO A 206 3.13 -12.85 18.99
CA PRO A 206 2.92 -13.20 20.39
C PRO A 206 2.34 -12.02 21.18
N GLY A 207 1.27 -12.26 21.94
CA GLY A 207 0.57 -11.24 22.73
C GLY A 207 -0.51 -10.47 21.96
N THR A 208 -0.83 -10.88 20.73
CA THR A 208 -1.93 -10.29 19.96
C THR A 208 -3.27 -10.79 20.48
N ILE A 209 -4.19 -9.86 20.70
CA ILE A 209 -5.59 -10.15 21.08
C ILE A 209 -6.45 -10.13 19.82
N GLU A 210 -7.44 -11.02 19.74
CA GLU A 210 -8.35 -11.12 18.59
C GLU A 210 -9.06 -9.79 18.29
N GLU A 211 -9.40 -9.01 19.32
CA GLU A 211 -10.03 -7.69 19.18
C GLU A 211 -9.24 -6.72 18.27
N ASN A 212 -7.89 -6.79 18.30
CA ASN A 212 -7.06 -5.97 17.43
C ASN A 212 -7.20 -6.39 15.96
N LEU A 213 -7.25 -7.70 15.70
CA LEU A 213 -7.45 -8.23 14.35
C LEU A 213 -8.85 -7.89 13.83
N GLN A 214 -9.86 -7.98 14.68
CA GLN A 214 -11.24 -7.62 14.35
C GLN A 214 -11.38 -6.12 14.04
N SER A 215 -10.73 -5.25 14.82
CA SER A 215 -10.67 -3.81 14.58
C SER A 215 -10.08 -3.49 13.20
N ILE A 216 -8.91 -4.07 12.88
CA ILE A 216 -8.25 -3.84 11.59
C ILE A 216 -9.10 -4.43 10.44
N SER A 217 -9.67 -5.63 10.64
CA SER A 217 -10.57 -6.27 9.67
C SER A 217 -11.77 -5.39 9.35
N TYR A 218 -12.39 -4.78 10.36
CA TYR A 218 -13.51 -3.85 10.18
C TYR A 218 -13.10 -2.62 9.36
N GLU A 219 -11.95 -2.00 9.66
CA GLU A 219 -11.46 -0.85 8.89
C GLU A 219 -11.15 -1.19 7.43
N ILE A 220 -10.59 -2.37 7.17
CA ILE A 220 -10.38 -2.89 5.82
C ILE A 220 -11.72 -3.04 5.10
N LEU A 221 -12.72 -3.64 5.75
CA LEU A 221 -14.04 -3.87 5.15
C LEU A 221 -14.77 -2.55 4.84
N LEU A 222 -14.60 -1.53 5.69
CA LEU A 222 -15.15 -0.18 5.45
C LEU A 222 -14.62 0.46 4.16
N LEU A 223 -13.39 0.16 3.74
CA LEU A 223 -12.85 0.65 2.46
C LEU A 223 -13.70 0.18 1.28
N TYR A 224 -14.14 -1.08 1.28
CA TYR A 224 -14.97 -1.62 0.20
C TYR A 224 -16.38 -1.02 0.17
N GLU A 225 -16.90 -0.60 1.33
CA GLU A 225 -18.15 0.15 1.40
C GLU A 225 -17.97 1.57 0.82
N PHE A 226 -16.87 2.24 1.17
CA PHE A 226 -16.54 3.56 0.65
C PHE A 226 -16.36 3.55 -0.88
N ASP A 227 -15.59 2.61 -1.42
CA ASP A 227 -15.32 2.49 -2.85
C ASP A 227 -16.63 2.28 -3.64
N ARG A 228 -17.52 1.42 -3.14
CA ARG A 228 -18.85 1.22 -3.71
C ARG A 228 -19.67 2.51 -3.77
N ILE A 229 -19.59 3.35 -2.74
CA ILE A 229 -20.29 4.65 -2.69
C ILE A 229 -19.63 5.65 -3.66
N ALA A 230 -18.31 5.70 -3.73
CA ALA A 230 -17.58 6.58 -4.65
C ALA A 230 -17.97 6.31 -6.11
N TYR A 231 -17.98 5.04 -6.54
CA TYR A 231 -18.41 4.67 -7.89
C TYR A 231 -19.89 4.99 -8.17
N SER A 232 -20.75 4.95 -7.14
CA SER A 232 -22.17 5.33 -7.31
C SER A 232 -22.40 6.83 -7.49
N ARG A 233 -21.44 7.67 -7.11
CA ARG A 233 -21.50 9.14 -7.28
C ARG A 233 -20.98 9.60 -8.65
N GLU A 234 -20.25 8.76 -9.37
CA GLU A 234 -19.71 9.04 -10.70
C GLU A 234 -20.67 8.67 -11.86
N ILE A 235 -21.82 8.04 -11.54
CA ILE A 235 -22.90 7.67 -12.48
C ILE A 235 -24.05 8.66 -12.37
#